data_AF-A0A919D6U8-F1
#
_entry.id   AF-A0A919D6U8-F1
#
_cell.length_a   1.000
_cell.length_b   1.000
_cell.length_c   1.000
_cell.angle_alpha   90.00
_cell.angle_beta   90.00
_cell.angle_gamma   90.00
#
_symmetry.space_group_name_H-M   'P 1'
#
loop_
_entity.id
_entity.type
_entity.pdbx_description
1 polymer ?
#
loop_
_entity_poly.entity_id
_entity_poly.type
_entity_poly.pdbx_seq_one_letter_code
_entity_poly.pdbx_strand_id
1 'polypeptide(L)'
;MNLQPRPCTQCGEKVAEYGRRRCFSCLHPSLPPPVCKTCGSDNHYAGGYCRRCHPRVVSAGSCSDCFAWGIWRRKGLCAACNSFRNRGHQPGRCQTCGRTVPLKKGVCRLCHCQARAIPRTWQRPDLTTAATAGQQLFLADQIRRVHLAARRPRSRTSPATVRHQPRALCWTVPRWRQDRLFEAARDMSRVTVPDVAPLDPAFTDYVAAQADNHADAQGWSPGLRERVQQSLYLLTAVHGPHETIKASTVATLPRRQSRRAVLRVTEVLAALELLNDDRPDPLDQWIHRRLSRVHPEIGEEVLVWINIVRHGGPRRRPRSPATVRNQLTSAIPFLLACSERYCTLRQVTRGDLTEWLAQCPAPHNEAVALRSMFKTLKSQRLLFTNPARGVSLGTRPSTVPKPLSPEAIQSMAEAAATDPALKLLIALIGIHALYPHQARALPVSAIDFVRGRLAHGDIDHPLETFTRQAAADYIELRRERWPNPRNSHLFISSQTAYSRAAVTVGWMQVVLRGLPVTAQRLREDRILEEAAVTGADPQHLCVMFNITPETGLRYIRFFQPDPADSGDASPSHLETS
;
A
#
# COMPACT_ATOMS: atom_id res chain seq x y z
N MET A 1 -0.01 41.09 -30.77
CA MET A 1 -0.79 42.34 -30.72
C MET A 1 -2.18 42.10 -31.29
N ASN A 2 -3.23 42.39 -30.52
CA ASN A 2 -4.62 42.31 -31.00
C ASN A 2 -4.87 43.48 -31.95
N LEU A 3 -5.58 43.24 -33.06
CA LEU A 3 -6.10 44.36 -33.85
C LEU A 3 -7.25 44.97 -33.06
N GLN A 4 -7.07 46.18 -32.54
CA GLN A 4 -8.20 46.99 -32.11
C GLN A 4 -8.89 47.49 -33.38
N PRO A 5 -10.15 47.08 -33.63
CA PRO A 5 -10.87 47.54 -34.81
C PRO A 5 -11.09 49.05 -34.70
N ARG A 6 -10.64 49.78 -35.74
CA ARG A 6 -10.90 51.22 -35.86
C ARG A 6 -12.08 51.43 -36.79
N PRO A 7 -13.08 52.25 -36.43
CA PRO A 7 -14.15 52.60 -37.36
C PRO A 7 -13.57 53.36 -38.55
N CYS A 8 -14.21 53.22 -39.71
CA CYS A 8 -13.86 53.98 -40.90
C CYS A 8 -14.08 55.46 -40.66
N THR A 9 -13.09 56.30 -40.95
CA THR A 9 -13.20 57.75 -40.76
C THR A 9 -14.16 58.45 -41.73
N GLN A 10 -14.73 57.73 -42.70
CA GLN A 10 -15.61 58.28 -43.73
C GLN A 10 -17.08 57.86 -43.51
N CYS A 11 -17.35 56.57 -43.35
CA CYS A 11 -18.73 56.11 -43.10
C CYS A 11 -19.05 55.85 -41.63
N GLY A 12 -18.06 55.74 -40.74
CA GLY A 12 -18.27 55.42 -39.32
C GLY A 12 -18.75 53.99 -39.01
N GLU A 13 -19.45 53.35 -39.93
CA GLU A 13 -20.15 52.08 -39.71
C GLU A 13 -19.28 50.83 -39.91
N LYS A 14 -18.37 50.84 -40.88
CA LYS A 14 -17.52 49.68 -41.24
C LYS A 14 -16.11 49.81 -40.66
N VAL A 15 -15.43 48.68 -40.48
CA VAL A 15 -14.06 48.66 -39.93
C VAL A 15 -13.03 49.05 -41.00
N ALA A 16 -12.05 49.89 -40.61
CA ALA A 16 -10.97 50.31 -41.49
C ALA A 16 -10.06 49.14 -41.87
N GLU A 17 -9.57 49.15 -43.12
CA GLU A 17 -8.61 48.15 -43.60
C GLU A 17 -7.27 48.26 -42.86
N TYR A 18 -6.52 47.16 -42.80
CA TYR A 18 -5.27 47.13 -42.04
C TYR A 18 -4.25 48.16 -42.55
N GLY A 19 -3.75 49.01 -41.65
CA GLY A 19 -2.82 50.09 -42.00
C GLY A 19 -3.48 51.27 -42.74
N ARG A 20 -4.82 51.30 -42.85
CA ARG A 20 -5.59 52.36 -43.51
C ARG A 20 -6.54 53.04 -42.51
N ARG A 21 -7.06 54.21 -42.90
CA ARG A 21 -8.08 54.97 -42.12
C ARG A 21 -9.52 54.73 -42.61
N ARG A 22 -9.69 54.11 -43.77
CA ARG A 22 -10.99 53.88 -44.44
C ARG A 22 -11.27 52.38 -44.60
N CYS A 23 -12.55 51.98 -44.65
CA CYS A 23 -12.97 50.61 -44.93
C CYS A 23 -12.83 50.27 -46.42
N PHE A 24 -12.93 48.99 -46.78
CA PHE A 24 -12.81 48.55 -48.18
C PHE A 24 -13.78 49.28 -49.11
N SER A 25 -15.07 49.36 -48.75
CA SER A 25 -16.09 50.02 -49.57
C SER A 25 -15.82 51.51 -49.80
N CYS A 26 -15.22 52.20 -48.81
CA CYS A 26 -14.84 53.61 -48.97
C CYS A 26 -13.52 53.81 -49.72
N LEU A 27 -12.64 52.79 -49.75
CA LEU A 27 -11.41 52.80 -50.53
C LEU A 27 -11.66 52.43 -52.00
N HIS A 28 -12.63 51.55 -52.25
CA HIS A 28 -12.96 51.03 -53.58
C HIS A 28 -14.48 51.01 -53.80
N PRO A 29 -15.12 52.17 -54.07
CA PRO A 29 -16.58 52.27 -54.18
C PRO A 29 -17.19 51.47 -55.34
N SER A 30 -16.42 51.28 -56.42
CA SER A 30 -16.84 50.57 -57.62
C SER A 30 -16.60 49.05 -57.58
N LEU A 31 -16.02 48.52 -56.49
CA LEU A 31 -15.70 47.10 -56.36
C LEU A 31 -16.50 46.45 -55.23
N PRO A 32 -17.05 45.23 -55.43
CA PRO A 32 -17.65 44.49 -54.34
C PRO A 32 -16.58 44.08 -53.31
N PRO A 33 -16.92 44.03 -52.00
CA PRO A 33 -16.01 43.53 -50.99
C PRO A 33 -15.56 42.09 -51.30
N PRO A 34 -14.29 41.73 -51.05
CA PRO A 34 -13.81 40.40 -51.32
C PRO A 34 -14.46 39.38 -50.37
N VAL A 35 -14.78 38.20 -50.88
CA VAL A 35 -15.24 37.07 -50.06
C VAL A 35 -14.14 36.61 -49.10
N CYS A 36 -14.53 36.00 -47.98
CA CYS A 36 -13.59 35.55 -46.98
C CYS A 36 -12.68 34.43 -47.52
N LYS A 37 -11.36 34.68 -47.50
CA LYS A 37 -10.29 33.74 -47.91
C LYS A 37 -10.27 32.38 -47.19
N THR A 38 -11.06 32.21 -46.13
CA THR A 38 -11.08 30.97 -45.31
C THR A 38 -12.40 30.22 -45.41
N CYS A 39 -13.55 30.92 -45.39
CA CYS A 39 -14.86 30.27 -45.38
C CYS A 39 -15.75 30.66 -46.56
N GLY A 40 -15.30 31.51 -47.48
CA GLY A 40 -16.06 31.93 -48.66
C GLY A 40 -17.23 32.88 -48.39
N SER A 41 -17.44 33.32 -47.13
CA SER A 41 -18.54 34.23 -46.81
C SER A 41 -18.35 35.61 -47.43
N ASP A 42 -19.44 36.16 -47.94
CA ASP A 42 -19.64 37.53 -48.41
C ASP A 42 -19.60 38.61 -47.30
N ASN A 43 -19.72 38.21 -46.02
CA ASN A 43 -19.62 39.08 -44.85
C ASN A 43 -18.17 39.53 -44.59
N HIS A 44 -17.61 40.32 -45.50
CA HIS A 44 -16.28 40.91 -45.40
C HIS A 44 -16.18 41.82 -44.17
N TYR A 45 -15.11 41.63 -43.39
CA TYR A 45 -14.81 42.44 -42.22
C TYR A 45 -13.58 43.34 -42.45
N ALA A 46 -12.42 42.73 -42.73
CA ALA A 46 -11.19 43.43 -43.10
C ALA A 46 -10.16 42.43 -43.69
N GLY A 47 -9.27 42.88 -44.57
CA GLY A 47 -8.12 42.12 -45.07
C GLY A 47 -8.45 40.89 -45.93
N GLY A 48 -9.69 40.79 -46.41
CA GLY A 48 -10.24 39.65 -47.14
C GLY A 48 -10.71 38.52 -46.21
N TYR A 49 -11.05 38.84 -44.95
CA TYR A 49 -11.60 37.88 -44.00
C TYR A 49 -12.92 38.38 -43.42
N CYS A 50 -13.84 37.46 -43.14
CA CYS A 50 -14.97 37.72 -42.27
C CYS A 50 -14.52 37.82 -40.80
N ARG A 51 -15.34 38.43 -39.94
CA ARG A 51 -15.01 38.65 -38.52
C ARG A 51 -14.62 37.35 -37.79
N ARG A 52 -15.23 36.22 -38.16
CA ARG A 52 -15.00 34.90 -37.54
C ARG A 52 -13.67 34.26 -37.96
N CYS A 53 -13.27 34.44 -39.22
CA CYS A 53 -12.06 33.83 -39.76
C CYS A 53 -10.82 34.72 -39.61
N HIS A 54 -11.00 35.99 -39.24
CA HIS A 54 -9.92 36.96 -39.17
C HIS A 54 -8.85 36.57 -38.13
N PRO A 55 -7.56 36.52 -38.51
CA PRO A 55 -6.50 35.90 -37.70
C PRO A 55 -6.08 36.69 -36.44
N ARG A 56 -6.47 37.97 -36.36
CA ARG A 56 -6.09 38.90 -35.26
C ARG A 56 -7.29 39.49 -34.50
N VAL A 57 -8.50 39.05 -34.84
CA VAL A 57 -9.74 39.51 -34.21
C VAL A 57 -10.33 38.38 -33.38
N VAL A 58 -10.82 38.75 -32.22
CA VAL A 58 -11.47 37.83 -31.29
C VAL A 58 -12.96 37.77 -31.64
N SER A 59 -13.51 36.57 -31.80
CA SER A 59 -14.95 36.36 -32.03
C SER A 59 -15.52 35.36 -31.03
N ALA A 60 -16.72 35.65 -30.51
CA ALA A 60 -17.50 34.73 -29.72
C ALA A 60 -18.44 33.92 -30.64
N GLY A 61 -18.51 32.62 -30.45
CA GLY A 61 -19.40 31.75 -31.22
C GLY A 61 -19.05 30.27 -31.10
N SER A 62 -19.69 29.42 -31.90
CA SER A 62 -19.44 27.98 -31.87
C SER A 62 -18.23 27.59 -32.73
N CYS A 63 -17.42 26.66 -32.23
CA CYS A 63 -16.34 26.03 -32.99
C CYS A 63 -16.92 25.25 -34.19
N SER A 64 -16.35 25.41 -35.38
CA SER A 64 -16.85 24.71 -36.58
C SER A 64 -16.71 23.18 -36.49
N ASP A 65 -15.67 22.65 -35.81
CA ASP A 65 -15.44 21.21 -35.72
C ASP A 65 -16.22 20.53 -34.58
N CYS A 66 -16.30 21.17 -33.42
CA CYS A 66 -16.87 20.52 -32.22
C CYS A 66 -18.05 21.25 -31.60
N PHE A 67 -18.55 22.33 -32.20
CA PHE A 67 -19.67 23.15 -31.71
C PHE A 67 -19.51 23.72 -30.30
N ALA A 68 -18.32 23.60 -29.72
CA ALA A 68 -18.03 24.22 -28.44
C ALA A 68 -18.20 25.74 -28.53
N TRP A 69 -18.87 26.36 -27.56
CA TRP A 69 -19.07 27.81 -27.54
C TRP A 69 -17.98 28.51 -26.73
N GLY A 70 -17.59 29.72 -27.12
CA GLY A 70 -16.56 30.50 -26.45
C GLY A 70 -15.86 31.47 -27.40
N ILE A 71 -14.67 31.92 -26.99
CA ILE A 71 -13.97 33.06 -27.57
C ILE A 71 -12.72 32.57 -28.32
N TRP A 72 -12.66 32.77 -29.64
CA TRP A 72 -11.59 32.22 -30.49
C TRP A 72 -10.78 33.29 -31.20
N ARG A 73 -9.51 32.94 -31.49
CA ARG A 73 -8.54 33.78 -32.23
C ARG A 73 -8.14 33.20 -33.59
N ARG A 74 -8.52 31.95 -33.90
CA ARG A 74 -7.98 31.19 -35.04
C ARG A 74 -9.08 30.55 -35.87
N LYS A 75 -9.42 31.16 -37.02
CA LYS A 75 -10.23 30.57 -38.09
C LYS A 75 -11.56 29.91 -37.63
N GLY A 76 -12.21 30.45 -36.59
CA GLY A 76 -13.45 29.89 -36.05
C GLY A 76 -13.33 28.51 -35.36
N LEU A 77 -12.12 28.08 -34.99
CA LEU A 77 -11.84 26.81 -34.29
C LEU A 77 -11.36 27.05 -32.85
N CYS A 78 -11.78 26.18 -31.93
CA CYS A 78 -11.21 26.17 -30.59
C CYS A 78 -9.78 25.61 -30.60
N ALA A 79 -8.96 26.00 -29.61
CA ALA A 79 -7.54 25.63 -29.54
C ALA A 79 -7.33 24.11 -29.61
N ALA A 80 -8.22 23.34 -28.97
CA ALA A 80 -8.16 21.90 -28.97
C ALA A 80 -8.49 21.26 -30.33
N CYS A 81 -9.42 21.81 -31.11
CA CYS A 81 -9.69 21.33 -32.48
C CYS A 81 -8.58 21.74 -33.44
N ASN A 82 -8.01 22.94 -33.27
CA ASN A 82 -6.83 23.37 -34.00
C ASN A 82 -5.63 22.44 -33.74
N SER A 83 -5.36 22.09 -32.48
CA SER A 83 -4.33 21.10 -32.13
C SER A 83 -4.64 19.72 -32.70
N PHE A 84 -5.92 19.31 -32.70
CA PHE A 84 -6.35 18.04 -33.24
C PHE A 84 -6.09 17.94 -34.75
N ARG A 85 -6.35 19.01 -35.51
CA ARG A 85 -5.98 19.12 -36.93
C ARG A 85 -4.46 19.07 -37.13
N ASN A 86 -3.71 19.83 -36.33
CA ASN A 86 -2.24 19.90 -36.45
C ASN A 86 -1.54 18.56 -36.18
N ARG A 87 -2.20 17.59 -35.54
CA ARG A 87 -1.68 16.23 -35.33
C ARG A 87 -1.86 15.31 -36.55
N GLY A 88 -2.27 15.83 -37.70
CA GLY A 88 -2.41 15.06 -38.95
C GLY A 88 -3.69 14.22 -39.04
N HIS A 89 -4.71 14.51 -38.23
CA HIS A 89 -6.01 13.83 -38.35
C HIS A 89 -6.75 14.29 -39.60
N GLN A 90 -6.90 13.40 -40.57
CA GLN A 90 -7.53 13.70 -41.87
C GLN A 90 -9.06 13.92 -41.71
N PRO A 91 -9.65 14.85 -42.48
CA PRO A 91 -11.10 14.99 -42.58
C PRO A 91 -11.74 13.71 -43.16
N GLY A 92 -12.84 13.29 -42.55
CA GLY A 92 -13.65 12.18 -43.06
C GLY A 92 -15.04 12.20 -42.45
N ARG A 93 -15.92 11.32 -42.93
CA ARG A 93 -17.28 11.19 -42.39
C ARG A 93 -17.26 10.45 -41.06
N CYS A 94 -17.67 11.11 -39.98
CA CYS A 94 -17.71 10.52 -38.64
C CYS A 94 -18.71 9.35 -38.60
N GLN A 95 -18.26 8.18 -38.13
CA GLN A 95 -19.10 6.99 -37.98
C GLN A 95 -20.24 7.15 -36.98
N THR A 96 -20.12 8.08 -36.01
CA THR A 96 -21.18 8.36 -35.02
C THR A 96 -22.16 9.40 -35.51
N CYS A 97 -21.70 10.63 -35.78
CA CYS A 97 -22.57 11.78 -36.04
C CYS A 97 -22.69 12.16 -37.51
N GLY A 98 -22.09 11.40 -38.42
CA GLY A 98 -22.17 11.62 -39.86
C GLY A 98 -21.44 12.86 -40.38
N ARG A 99 -20.87 13.71 -39.52
CA ARG A 99 -20.23 14.97 -39.91
C ARG A 99 -18.86 14.76 -40.58
N THR A 100 -18.58 15.56 -41.60
CA THR A 100 -17.27 15.61 -42.27
C THR A 100 -16.32 16.54 -41.53
N VAL A 101 -15.47 15.96 -40.68
CA VAL A 101 -14.51 16.68 -39.81
C VAL A 101 -13.27 15.81 -39.59
N PRO A 102 -12.15 16.34 -39.06
CA PRO A 102 -11.01 15.52 -38.67
C PRO A 102 -11.40 14.35 -37.75
N LEU A 103 -10.92 13.15 -38.07
CA LEU A 103 -11.26 11.92 -37.35
C LEU A 103 -10.07 11.31 -36.62
N LYS A 104 -10.35 10.69 -35.47
CA LYS A 104 -9.43 9.77 -34.77
C LYS A 104 -10.13 8.43 -34.62
N LYS A 105 -9.58 7.40 -35.29
CA LYS A 105 -10.16 6.05 -35.35
C LYS A 105 -11.64 6.08 -35.81
N GLY A 106 -11.91 6.72 -36.95
CA GLY A 106 -13.26 6.78 -37.54
C GLY A 106 -14.27 7.72 -36.86
N VAL A 107 -13.94 8.29 -35.69
CA VAL A 107 -14.86 9.11 -34.90
C VAL A 107 -14.30 10.53 -34.67
N CYS A 108 -15.17 11.54 -34.73
CA CYS A 108 -14.79 12.92 -34.56
C CYS A 108 -14.50 13.26 -33.09
N ARG A 109 -13.71 14.31 -32.87
CA ARG A 109 -13.35 14.77 -31.51
C ARG A 109 -14.58 15.06 -30.63
N LEU A 110 -15.67 15.56 -31.22
CA LEU A 110 -16.91 15.86 -30.50
C LEU A 110 -17.52 14.60 -29.88
N CYS A 111 -17.75 13.56 -30.68
CA CYS A 111 -18.31 12.29 -30.21
C CYS A 111 -17.39 11.62 -29.17
N HIS A 112 -16.07 11.71 -29.35
CA HIS A 112 -15.11 11.29 -28.32
C HIS A 112 -15.25 12.05 -26.99
N CYS A 113 -15.54 13.35 -27.04
CA CYS A 113 -15.75 14.15 -25.83
C CYS A 113 -17.08 13.80 -25.14
N GLN A 114 -18.16 13.65 -25.91
CA GLN A 114 -19.49 13.29 -25.39
C GLN A 114 -19.51 11.90 -24.76
N ALA A 115 -18.94 10.90 -25.45
CA ALA A 115 -18.84 9.54 -24.92
C ALA A 115 -18.08 9.49 -23.58
N ARG A 116 -17.09 10.38 -23.38
CA ARG A 116 -16.29 10.49 -22.15
C ARG A 116 -16.94 11.35 -21.06
N ALA A 117 -17.97 12.13 -21.39
CA ALA A 117 -18.66 12.99 -20.44
C ALA A 117 -19.70 12.21 -19.63
N ILE A 118 -20.17 11.07 -20.17
CA ILE A 118 -21.14 10.20 -19.51
C ILE A 118 -20.46 9.46 -18.36
N PRO A 119 -20.95 9.59 -17.11
CA PRO A 119 -20.48 8.81 -15.98
C PRO A 119 -20.66 7.33 -16.26
N ARG A 120 -19.58 6.55 -16.13
CA ARG A 120 -19.60 5.10 -16.33
C ARG A 120 -18.77 4.47 -15.24
N THR A 121 -19.25 3.33 -14.75
CA THR A 121 -18.52 2.54 -13.77
C THR A 121 -17.28 1.97 -14.44
N TRP A 122 -17.36 1.18 -15.53
CA TRP A 122 -16.14 0.52 -16.07
C TRP A 122 -16.04 0.25 -17.58
N GLN A 123 -17.05 0.60 -18.38
CA GLN A 123 -17.08 0.25 -19.81
C GLN A 123 -16.28 1.26 -20.67
N ARG A 124 -15.80 0.82 -21.85
CA ARG A 124 -15.26 1.74 -22.87
C ARG A 124 -16.31 2.82 -23.16
N PRO A 125 -15.90 4.08 -23.42
CA PRO A 125 -16.82 5.07 -23.94
C PRO A 125 -17.43 4.55 -25.23
N ASP A 126 -18.72 4.23 -25.17
CA ASP A 126 -19.51 3.93 -26.33
C ASP A 126 -19.56 5.23 -27.16
N LEU A 127 -18.85 5.19 -28.28
CA LEU A 127 -18.73 6.32 -29.17
C LEU A 127 -20.04 6.59 -29.92
N THR A 128 -20.98 5.65 -29.92
CA THR A 128 -22.31 5.81 -30.50
C THR A 128 -23.30 6.53 -29.58
N THR A 129 -22.97 6.70 -28.29
CA THR A 129 -23.90 7.32 -27.34
C THR A 129 -24.29 8.75 -27.73
N ALA A 130 -23.42 9.49 -28.41
CA ALA A 130 -23.76 10.83 -28.90
C ALA A 130 -24.75 10.80 -30.08
N ALA A 131 -24.91 9.67 -30.77
CA ALA A 131 -25.92 9.48 -31.80
C ALA A 131 -27.29 9.13 -31.20
N THR A 132 -27.32 8.46 -30.04
CA THR A 132 -28.56 8.03 -29.38
C THR A 132 -29.10 9.04 -28.37
N ALA A 133 -28.22 9.64 -27.56
CA ALA A 133 -28.59 10.59 -26.49
C ALA A 133 -28.46 12.07 -26.91
N GLY A 134 -28.02 12.33 -28.14
CA GLY A 134 -27.74 13.68 -28.64
C GLY A 134 -26.38 14.24 -28.19
N GLN A 135 -26.08 15.47 -28.63
CA GLN A 135 -24.84 16.18 -28.32
C GLN A 135 -25.11 17.30 -27.31
N GLN A 136 -24.53 17.23 -26.11
CA GLN A 136 -24.65 18.32 -25.14
C GLN A 136 -23.74 19.50 -25.53
N LEU A 137 -24.26 20.72 -25.42
CA LEU A 137 -23.45 21.94 -25.59
C LEU A 137 -22.39 22.02 -24.48
N PHE A 138 -21.16 22.38 -24.84
CA PHE A 138 -20.08 22.59 -23.87
C PHE A 138 -19.24 23.81 -24.26
N LEU A 139 -18.75 24.51 -23.24
CA LEU A 139 -17.83 25.64 -23.43
C LEU A 139 -16.47 25.11 -23.88
N ALA A 140 -15.82 25.73 -24.87
CA ALA A 140 -14.51 25.22 -25.27
C ALA A 140 -13.44 25.53 -24.24
N ASP A 141 -12.38 24.71 -24.32
CA ASP A 141 -11.26 24.66 -23.38
C ASP A 141 -11.66 24.31 -21.92
N GLN A 142 -12.96 24.23 -21.62
CA GLN A 142 -13.52 23.71 -20.38
C GLN A 142 -13.63 22.19 -20.38
N ILE A 143 -13.53 21.47 -21.50
CA ILE A 143 -13.65 19.99 -21.54
C ILE A 143 -12.68 19.30 -20.55
N ARG A 144 -11.43 19.75 -20.45
CA ARG A 144 -10.49 19.22 -19.45
C ARG A 144 -10.94 19.56 -18.04
N ARG A 145 -11.44 20.77 -17.79
CA ARG A 145 -11.95 21.22 -16.48
C ARG A 145 -13.27 20.57 -16.10
N VAL A 146 -14.14 20.21 -17.04
CA VAL A 146 -15.40 19.50 -16.82
C VAL A 146 -15.15 18.01 -16.64
N HIS A 147 -14.25 17.38 -17.43
CA HIS A 147 -13.83 16.00 -17.13
C HIS A 147 -13.00 15.91 -15.84
N LEU A 148 -12.24 16.96 -15.49
CA LEU A 148 -11.61 17.07 -14.20
C LEU A 148 -12.64 17.39 -13.12
N ALA A 149 -13.69 18.19 -13.37
CA ALA A 149 -14.73 18.55 -12.41
C ALA A 149 -15.67 17.38 -12.10
N ALA A 150 -16.08 16.64 -13.13
CA ALA A 150 -16.74 15.35 -13.05
C ALA A 150 -15.81 14.26 -12.44
N ARG A 151 -14.49 14.54 -12.36
CA ARG A 151 -13.51 13.77 -11.59
C ARG A 151 -12.96 14.53 -10.36
N ARG A 152 -13.53 15.68 -9.95
CA ARG A 152 -12.87 16.56 -8.95
C ARG A 152 -13.28 16.16 -7.54
N PRO A 153 -12.39 16.49 -6.59
CA PRO A 153 -12.29 15.86 -5.28
C PRO A 153 -13.29 16.46 -4.29
N ARG A 154 -13.54 15.66 -3.25
CA ARG A 154 -13.96 16.03 -1.89
C ARG A 154 -14.10 17.54 -1.68
N SER A 155 -15.33 17.97 -1.40
CA SER A 155 -15.52 19.18 -0.59
C SER A 155 -14.69 19.03 0.69
N ARG A 156 -13.94 20.08 1.02
CA ARG A 156 -13.21 20.21 2.29
C ARG A 156 -14.12 20.42 3.49
N THR A 157 -15.42 20.57 3.25
CA THR A 157 -16.48 20.36 4.23
C THR A 157 -16.97 18.93 4.02
N SER A 158 -16.62 18.02 4.93
CA SER A 158 -17.38 16.79 5.09
C SER A 158 -18.77 17.19 5.58
N PRO A 159 -19.86 17.05 4.80
CA PRO A 159 -21.14 16.84 5.45
C PRO A 159 -21.01 15.53 6.22
N ALA A 160 -21.65 15.45 7.39
CA ALA A 160 -21.72 14.22 8.17
C ALA A 160 -21.91 13.03 7.24
N THR A 161 -21.06 12.02 7.40
CA THR A 161 -21.01 10.83 6.58
C THR A 161 -22.43 10.29 6.48
N VAL A 162 -23.07 10.42 5.32
CA VAL A 162 -24.24 9.61 5.03
C VAL A 162 -23.70 8.19 5.11
N ARG A 163 -24.01 7.50 6.21
CA ARG A 163 -23.79 6.06 6.32
C ARG A 163 -24.58 5.49 5.15
N HIS A 164 -23.89 5.15 4.06
CA HIS A 164 -24.50 4.27 3.07
C HIS A 164 -24.92 3.03 3.86
N GLN A 165 -26.22 2.82 3.96
CA GLN A 165 -26.71 1.57 4.52
C GLN A 165 -26.10 0.44 3.69
N PRO A 166 -25.62 -0.63 4.33
CA PRO A 166 -25.04 -1.76 3.60
C PRO A 166 -26.05 -2.20 2.56
N ARG A 167 -25.63 -2.22 1.29
CA ARG A 167 -26.51 -2.60 0.19
C ARG A 167 -26.66 -4.11 0.29
N ALA A 168 -27.73 -4.56 0.93
CA ALA A 168 -28.07 -5.98 1.05
C ALA A 168 -28.64 -6.45 -0.29
N LEU A 169 -27.77 -6.68 -1.27
CA LEU A 169 -28.13 -7.51 -2.40
C LEU A 169 -28.11 -8.96 -1.92
N CYS A 170 -29.25 -9.62 -1.98
CA CYS A 170 -29.34 -11.06 -1.82
C CYS A 170 -29.21 -11.68 -3.22
N TRP A 171 -28.20 -12.52 -3.40
CA TRP A 171 -28.04 -13.34 -4.59
C TRP A 171 -28.04 -14.79 -4.15
N THR A 172 -28.76 -15.64 -4.88
CA THR A 172 -28.92 -17.07 -4.55
C THR A 172 -28.17 -17.90 -5.57
N VAL A 173 -27.46 -18.91 -5.08
CA VAL A 173 -26.72 -19.83 -5.93
C VAL A 173 -27.72 -20.61 -6.81
N PRO A 174 -27.60 -20.57 -8.15
CA PRO A 174 -28.46 -21.34 -9.04
C PRO A 174 -28.47 -22.82 -8.66
N ARG A 175 -29.65 -23.45 -8.65
CA ARG A 175 -29.80 -24.87 -8.28
C ARG A 175 -29.09 -25.81 -9.27
N TRP A 176 -29.09 -25.45 -10.54
CA TRP A 176 -28.51 -26.24 -11.62
C TRP A 176 -27.18 -25.61 -12.02
N ARG A 177 -26.12 -26.43 -12.05
CA ARG A 177 -24.77 -26.01 -12.45
C ARG A 177 -24.26 -26.90 -13.56
N GLN A 178 -23.52 -26.31 -14.49
CA GLN A 178 -22.72 -27.07 -15.45
C GLN A 178 -21.30 -27.20 -14.89
N ASP A 179 -20.85 -28.44 -14.72
CA ASP A 179 -19.48 -28.71 -14.30
C ASP A 179 -18.48 -28.48 -15.43
N ARG A 180 -17.25 -28.13 -15.05
CA ARG A 180 -16.19 -27.85 -16.00
C ARG A 180 -15.76 -29.13 -16.69
N LEU A 181 -15.67 -29.06 -18.01
CA LEU A 181 -15.12 -30.16 -18.81
C LEU A 181 -13.61 -30.34 -18.58
N PHE A 182 -12.86 -29.25 -18.38
CA PHE A 182 -11.44 -29.26 -18.01
C PHE A 182 -11.04 -27.99 -17.24
N GLU A 183 -10.04 -28.09 -16.37
CA GLU A 183 -9.46 -26.92 -15.69
C GLU A 183 -8.39 -26.26 -16.58
N ALA A 184 -8.68 -25.05 -17.08
CA ALA A 184 -7.68 -24.21 -17.73
C ALA A 184 -7.21 -23.11 -16.77
N ALA A 185 -5.89 -22.91 -16.66
CA ALA A 185 -5.33 -21.79 -15.91
C ALA A 185 -5.72 -20.47 -16.57
N ARG A 186 -6.38 -19.58 -15.82
CA ARG A 186 -6.80 -18.27 -16.30
C ARG A 186 -5.73 -17.23 -15.95
N ASP A 187 -5.12 -16.65 -16.98
CA ASP A 187 -4.20 -15.53 -16.84
C ASP A 187 -4.95 -14.20 -16.98
N MET A 188 -5.07 -13.46 -15.87
CA MET A 188 -5.75 -12.16 -15.84
C MET A 188 -4.85 -11.00 -16.30
N SER A 189 -3.57 -11.24 -16.61
CA SER A 189 -2.58 -10.19 -16.90
C SER A 189 -2.87 -9.41 -18.19
N ARG A 190 -3.58 -10.04 -19.13
CA ARG A 190 -3.91 -9.50 -20.46
C ARG A 190 -5.36 -9.03 -20.58
N VAL A 191 -6.21 -9.33 -19.60
CA VAL A 191 -7.64 -9.01 -19.65
C VAL A 191 -7.86 -7.54 -19.31
N THR A 192 -8.63 -6.83 -20.13
CA THR A 192 -9.03 -5.45 -19.83
C THR A 192 -10.54 -5.34 -19.66
N VAL A 193 -10.97 -4.48 -18.72
CA VAL A 193 -12.37 -4.33 -18.31
C VAL A 193 -13.37 -4.10 -19.47
N PRO A 194 -13.02 -3.36 -20.54
CA PRO A 194 -13.95 -3.12 -21.65
C PRO A 194 -14.24 -4.31 -22.55
N ASP A 195 -13.48 -5.40 -22.45
CA ASP A 195 -13.50 -6.48 -23.44
C ASP A 195 -14.30 -7.70 -22.96
N VAL A 196 -14.95 -7.63 -21.79
CA VAL A 196 -15.60 -8.79 -21.14
C VAL A 196 -16.99 -8.43 -20.61
N ALA A 197 -18.02 -9.10 -21.13
CA ALA A 197 -19.36 -9.13 -20.55
C ALA A 197 -19.40 -10.15 -19.40
N PRO A 198 -20.06 -9.84 -18.27
CA PRO A 198 -20.10 -10.77 -17.16
C PRO A 198 -20.95 -12.00 -17.49
N LEU A 199 -20.50 -13.18 -17.04
CA LEU A 199 -21.23 -14.45 -17.21
C LEU A 199 -22.60 -14.39 -16.50
N ASP A 200 -22.62 -13.82 -15.30
CA ASP A 200 -23.83 -13.56 -14.53
C ASP A 200 -23.77 -12.11 -13.98
N PRO A 201 -24.49 -11.16 -14.60
CA PRO A 201 -24.53 -9.77 -14.13
C PRO A 201 -24.99 -9.63 -12.67
N ALA A 202 -25.94 -10.47 -12.21
CA ALA A 202 -26.46 -10.39 -10.86
C ALA A 202 -25.44 -10.84 -9.82
N PHE A 203 -24.67 -11.89 -10.13
CA PHE A 203 -23.54 -12.32 -9.30
C PHE A 203 -22.44 -11.25 -9.24
N THR A 204 -22.08 -10.65 -10.38
CA THR A 204 -21.10 -9.56 -10.43
C THR A 204 -21.55 -8.37 -9.58
N ASP A 205 -22.81 -7.97 -9.66
CA ASP A 205 -23.38 -6.89 -8.85
C ASP A 205 -23.40 -7.21 -7.35
N TYR A 206 -23.71 -8.46 -6.99
CA TYR A 206 -23.62 -8.94 -5.61
C TYR A 206 -22.21 -8.82 -5.05
N VAL A 207 -21.21 -9.35 -5.75
CA VAL A 207 -19.79 -9.29 -5.31
C VAL A 207 -19.33 -7.83 -5.22
N ALA A 208 -19.74 -6.97 -6.16
CA ALA A 208 -19.44 -5.54 -6.12
C ALA A 208 -20.06 -4.84 -4.89
N ALA A 209 -21.32 -5.14 -4.55
CA ALA A 209 -21.98 -4.61 -3.37
C ALA A 209 -21.31 -5.07 -2.06
N GLN A 210 -20.89 -6.34 -1.99
CA GLN A 210 -20.14 -6.84 -0.83
C GLN A 210 -18.77 -6.18 -0.69
N ALA A 211 -18.08 -5.92 -1.81
CA ALA A 211 -16.85 -5.15 -1.79
C ALA A 211 -17.06 -3.71 -1.29
N ASP A 212 -18.18 -3.07 -1.62
CA ASP A 212 -18.55 -1.76 -1.07
C ASP A 212 -18.82 -1.80 0.43
N ASN A 213 -19.54 -2.81 0.91
CA ASN A 213 -19.77 -3.02 2.35
C ASN A 213 -18.43 -3.19 3.10
N HIS A 214 -17.50 -3.99 2.55
CA HIS A 214 -16.14 -4.13 3.07
C HIS A 214 -15.38 -2.79 3.05
N ALA A 215 -15.50 -2.05 1.96
CA ALA A 215 -14.84 -0.76 1.79
C ALA A 215 -15.33 0.27 2.81
N ASP A 216 -16.62 0.29 3.13
CA ASP A 216 -17.20 1.19 4.14
C ASP A 216 -16.82 0.77 5.56
N ALA A 217 -16.88 -0.54 5.84
CA ALA A 217 -16.49 -1.11 7.14
C ALA A 217 -15.02 -0.86 7.49
N GLN A 218 -14.14 -0.84 6.48
CA GLN A 218 -12.70 -0.64 6.64
C GLN A 218 -12.21 0.76 6.24
N GLY A 219 -13.09 1.63 5.74
CA GLY A 219 -12.78 3.03 5.41
C GLY A 219 -11.83 3.20 4.22
N TRP A 220 -11.99 2.40 3.16
CA TRP A 220 -11.11 2.44 1.98
C TRP A 220 -11.12 3.81 1.29
N SER A 221 -9.95 4.23 0.79
CA SER A 221 -9.89 5.40 -0.10
C SER A 221 -10.67 5.16 -1.40
N PRO A 222 -11.23 6.21 -2.03
CA PRO A 222 -11.95 6.10 -3.31
C PRO A 222 -11.14 5.40 -4.39
N GLY A 223 -9.85 5.74 -4.55
CA GLY A 223 -8.98 5.10 -5.54
C GLY A 223 -8.59 3.65 -5.21
N LEU A 224 -8.68 3.21 -3.95
CA LEU A 224 -8.53 1.79 -3.62
C LEU A 224 -9.82 1.03 -3.93
N ARG A 225 -10.97 1.57 -3.52
CA ARG A 225 -12.30 1.03 -3.86
C ARG A 225 -12.47 0.85 -5.36
N GLU A 226 -12.12 1.88 -6.13
CA GLU A 226 -12.18 1.87 -7.59
C GLU A 226 -11.38 0.69 -8.18
N ARG A 227 -10.14 0.50 -7.73
CA ARG A 227 -9.27 -0.58 -8.20
C ARG A 227 -9.76 -1.97 -7.79
N VAL A 228 -10.27 -2.12 -6.57
CA VAL A 228 -10.80 -3.42 -6.09
C VAL A 228 -12.06 -3.80 -6.87
N GLN A 229 -12.98 -2.85 -7.10
CA GLN A 229 -14.17 -3.09 -7.91
C GLN A 229 -13.81 -3.49 -9.35
N GLN A 230 -12.82 -2.83 -9.97
CA GLN A 230 -12.31 -3.25 -11.29
C GLN A 230 -11.78 -4.68 -11.30
N SER A 231 -10.97 -5.04 -10.29
CA SER A 231 -10.42 -6.38 -10.17
C SER A 231 -11.52 -7.44 -10.02
N LEU A 232 -12.51 -7.19 -9.15
CA LEU A 232 -13.62 -8.11 -8.91
C LEU A 232 -14.54 -8.24 -10.11
N TYR A 233 -14.79 -7.14 -10.84
CA TYR A 233 -15.53 -7.20 -12.09
C TYR A 233 -14.82 -8.12 -13.10
N LEU A 234 -13.51 -7.95 -13.30
CA LEU A 234 -12.74 -8.81 -14.21
C LEU A 234 -12.80 -10.29 -13.82
N LEU A 235 -12.71 -10.57 -12.52
CA LEU A 235 -12.74 -11.94 -12.01
C LEU A 235 -14.13 -12.56 -12.18
N THR A 236 -15.20 -11.89 -11.74
CA THR A 236 -16.58 -12.39 -11.87
C THR A 236 -17.07 -12.45 -13.31
N ALA A 237 -16.43 -11.71 -14.23
CA ALA A 237 -16.77 -11.80 -15.64
C ALA A 237 -16.26 -13.08 -16.32
N VAL A 238 -15.30 -13.79 -15.71
CA VAL A 238 -14.78 -15.07 -16.25
C VAL A 238 -14.99 -16.24 -15.30
N HIS A 239 -15.14 -15.97 -14.00
CA HIS A 239 -15.47 -16.95 -12.96
C HIS A 239 -16.96 -16.90 -12.67
N GLY A 240 -17.62 -18.05 -12.84
CA GLY A 240 -19.03 -18.19 -12.51
C GLY A 240 -19.26 -18.31 -10.99
N PRO A 241 -20.51 -18.20 -10.55
CA PRO A 241 -20.87 -18.20 -9.14
C PRO A 241 -20.50 -19.46 -8.35
N HIS A 242 -20.39 -20.61 -9.01
CA HIS A 242 -20.09 -21.90 -8.37
C HIS A 242 -18.60 -22.20 -8.27
N GLU A 243 -17.75 -21.26 -8.68
CA GLU A 243 -16.32 -21.49 -8.81
C GLU A 243 -15.52 -20.72 -7.76
N THR A 244 -14.65 -21.42 -7.04
CA THR A 244 -13.63 -20.78 -6.23
C THR A 244 -12.50 -20.24 -7.12
N ILE A 245 -12.12 -19.00 -6.90
CA ILE A 245 -11.05 -18.31 -7.61
C ILE A 245 -9.73 -18.62 -6.92
N LYS A 246 -8.75 -19.15 -7.68
CA LYS A 246 -7.40 -19.43 -7.16
C LYS A 246 -6.67 -18.12 -6.81
N ALA A 247 -5.99 -18.07 -5.67
CA ALA A 247 -5.22 -16.91 -5.26
C ALA A 247 -4.04 -16.60 -6.21
N SER A 248 -3.48 -17.62 -6.87
CA SER A 248 -2.54 -17.49 -7.97
C SER A 248 -3.14 -16.71 -9.16
N THR A 249 -4.39 -17.00 -9.54
CA THR A 249 -5.12 -16.25 -10.57
C THR A 249 -5.31 -14.78 -10.18
N VAL A 250 -5.70 -14.50 -8.93
CA VAL A 250 -5.82 -13.10 -8.46
C VAL A 250 -4.47 -12.38 -8.52
N ALA A 251 -3.35 -13.07 -8.28
CA ALA A 251 -2.02 -12.49 -8.37
C ALA A 251 -1.59 -12.11 -9.81
N THR A 252 -2.20 -12.71 -10.84
CA THR A 252 -1.92 -12.38 -12.25
C THR A 252 -2.58 -11.08 -12.71
N LEU A 253 -3.46 -10.48 -11.90
CA LEU A 253 -4.14 -9.24 -12.22
C LEU A 253 -3.14 -8.13 -12.64
N PRO A 254 -3.47 -7.30 -13.65
CA PRO A 254 -2.50 -6.41 -14.28
C PRO A 254 -1.82 -5.47 -13.28
N ARG A 255 -0.49 -5.27 -13.39
CA ARG A 255 0.35 -4.45 -12.48
C ARG A 255 -0.14 -3.02 -12.23
N ARG A 256 -1.03 -2.49 -13.07
CA ARG A 256 -1.72 -1.19 -12.84
C ARG A 256 -2.63 -1.23 -11.60
N GLN A 257 -3.09 -2.42 -11.22
CA GLN A 257 -3.72 -2.69 -9.94
C GLN A 257 -2.59 -2.86 -8.92
N SER A 258 -2.47 -1.91 -7.99
CA SER A 258 -1.40 -1.98 -6.98
C SER A 258 -1.50 -3.27 -6.17
N ARG A 259 -0.37 -3.80 -5.65
CA ARG A 259 -0.34 -4.94 -4.71
C ARG A 259 -1.35 -4.84 -3.56
N ARG A 260 -1.69 -3.61 -3.15
CA ARG A 260 -2.69 -3.30 -2.12
C ARG A 260 -4.12 -3.65 -2.55
N ALA A 261 -4.46 -3.43 -3.82
CA ALA A 261 -5.76 -3.79 -4.37
C ALA A 261 -5.90 -5.31 -4.43
N VAL A 262 -4.86 -6.03 -4.91
CA VAL A 262 -4.83 -7.51 -4.93
C VAL A 262 -5.08 -8.09 -3.53
N LEU A 263 -4.43 -7.55 -2.49
CA LEU A 263 -4.68 -7.98 -1.10
C LEU A 263 -6.15 -7.81 -0.69
N ARG A 264 -6.76 -6.66 -0.99
CA ARG A 264 -8.15 -6.39 -0.63
C ARG A 264 -9.14 -7.21 -1.46
N VAL A 265 -8.82 -7.50 -2.71
CA VAL A 265 -9.57 -8.44 -3.55
C VAL A 265 -9.54 -9.82 -2.92
N THR A 266 -8.37 -10.32 -2.53
CA THR A 266 -8.28 -11.63 -1.85
C THR A 266 -9.06 -11.67 -0.55
N GLU A 267 -9.06 -10.58 0.25
CA GLU A 267 -9.84 -10.52 1.49
C GLU A 267 -11.36 -10.54 1.24
N VAL A 268 -11.85 -9.81 0.23
CA VAL A 268 -13.28 -9.84 -0.13
C VAL A 268 -13.68 -11.22 -0.63
N LEU A 269 -12.89 -11.82 -1.52
CA LEU A 269 -13.19 -13.17 -2.03
C LEU A 269 -13.15 -14.23 -0.93
N ALA A 270 -12.20 -14.13 0.01
CA ALA A 270 -12.14 -15.04 1.16
C ALA A 270 -13.36 -14.86 2.08
N ALA A 271 -13.80 -13.63 2.33
CA ALA A 271 -14.98 -13.35 3.15
C ALA A 271 -16.29 -13.86 2.52
N LEU A 272 -16.33 -13.98 1.18
CA LEU A 272 -17.44 -14.56 0.43
C LEU A 272 -17.28 -16.07 0.18
N GLU A 273 -16.24 -16.71 0.73
CA GLU A 273 -15.91 -18.12 0.49
C GLU A 273 -15.69 -18.46 -1.01
N LEU A 274 -15.35 -17.45 -1.80
CA LEU A 274 -15.06 -17.56 -3.24
C LEU A 274 -13.55 -17.69 -3.53
N LEU A 275 -12.69 -17.73 -2.52
CA LEU A 275 -11.24 -17.83 -2.70
C LEU A 275 -10.74 -19.25 -2.40
N ASN A 276 -9.99 -19.84 -3.33
CA ASN A 276 -9.12 -20.98 -3.08
C ASN A 276 -7.68 -20.47 -2.94
N ASP A 277 -7.13 -20.46 -1.72
CA ASP A 277 -5.74 -20.06 -1.50
C ASP A 277 -4.77 -21.20 -1.86
N ASP A 278 -4.52 -21.35 -3.15
CA ASP A 278 -3.61 -22.34 -3.73
C ASP A 278 -2.13 -21.97 -3.63
N ARG A 279 -1.81 -20.85 -2.96
CA ARG A 279 -0.42 -20.41 -2.81
C ARG A 279 0.28 -21.30 -1.79
N PRO A 280 1.46 -21.86 -2.12
CA PRO A 280 2.20 -22.66 -1.16
C PRO A 280 2.61 -21.79 0.03
N ASP A 281 2.40 -22.27 1.25
CA ASP A 281 2.77 -21.51 2.44
C ASP A 281 4.27 -21.14 2.38
N PRO A 282 4.62 -19.84 2.46
CA PRO A 282 6.00 -19.40 2.51
C PRO A 282 6.84 -20.09 3.60
N LEU A 283 6.24 -20.50 4.72
CA LEU A 283 6.95 -21.26 5.75
C LEU A 283 7.26 -22.69 5.29
N ASP A 284 6.32 -23.38 4.64
CA ASP A 284 6.55 -24.73 4.12
C ASP A 284 7.62 -24.75 3.03
N GLN A 285 7.58 -23.80 2.10
CA GLN A 285 8.64 -23.63 1.10
C GLN A 285 10.01 -23.33 1.73
N TRP A 286 10.02 -22.59 2.85
CA TRP A 286 11.25 -22.31 3.57
C TRP A 286 11.77 -23.54 4.32
N ILE A 287 10.90 -24.31 4.97
CA ILE A 287 11.23 -25.57 5.65
C ILE A 287 11.81 -26.57 4.64
N HIS A 288 11.10 -26.80 3.53
CA HIS A 288 11.53 -27.77 2.51
C HIS A 288 12.91 -27.41 1.94
N ARG A 289 13.14 -26.14 1.60
CA ARG A 289 14.46 -25.67 1.18
C ARG A 289 15.54 -25.89 2.25
N ARG A 290 15.20 -25.67 3.53
CA ARG A 290 16.17 -25.83 4.63
C ARG A 290 16.52 -27.29 4.90
N LEU A 291 15.58 -28.21 4.69
CA LEU A 291 15.77 -29.65 4.85
C LEU A 291 16.31 -30.35 3.60
N SER A 292 16.42 -29.66 2.45
CA SER A 292 16.86 -30.25 1.18
C SER A 292 18.22 -30.97 1.19
N ARG A 293 19.09 -30.66 2.15
CA ARG A 293 20.41 -31.29 2.33
C ARG A 293 20.47 -32.26 3.50
N VAL A 294 19.38 -32.40 4.26
CA VAL A 294 19.28 -33.36 5.37
C VAL A 294 18.88 -34.71 4.79
N HIS A 295 19.37 -35.81 5.37
CA HIS A 295 19.00 -37.16 4.94
C HIS A 295 17.46 -37.32 4.91
N PRO A 296 16.85 -37.89 3.86
CA PRO A 296 15.39 -37.89 3.68
C PRO A 296 14.62 -38.45 4.89
N GLU A 297 15.07 -39.57 5.47
CA GLU A 297 14.42 -40.17 6.64
C GLU A 297 14.52 -39.27 7.89
N ILE A 298 15.67 -38.61 8.12
CA ILE A 298 15.81 -37.61 9.19
C ILE A 298 14.89 -36.42 8.90
N GLY A 299 14.78 -36.01 7.64
CA GLY A 299 13.87 -34.96 7.19
C GLY A 299 12.42 -35.23 7.57
N GLU A 300 11.92 -36.44 7.30
CA GLU A 300 10.56 -36.86 7.66
C GLU A 300 10.32 -36.85 9.18
N GLU A 301 11.28 -37.36 9.97
CA GLU A 301 11.19 -37.30 11.44
C GLU A 301 11.15 -35.85 11.93
N VAL A 302 12.00 -34.98 11.38
CA VAL A 302 12.05 -33.56 11.71
C VAL A 302 10.75 -32.83 11.31
N LEU A 303 10.12 -33.20 10.19
CA LEU A 303 8.83 -32.65 9.76
C LEU A 303 7.72 -32.94 10.78
N VAL A 304 7.69 -34.13 11.38
CA VAL A 304 6.75 -34.46 12.46
C VAL A 304 6.91 -33.52 13.65
N TRP A 305 8.15 -33.24 14.05
CA TRP A 305 8.42 -32.26 15.10
C TRP A 305 7.97 -30.84 14.71
N ILE A 306 8.33 -30.38 13.51
CA ILE A 306 7.96 -29.04 13.02
C ILE A 306 6.43 -28.89 12.98
N ASN A 307 5.70 -29.89 12.51
CA ASN A 307 4.24 -29.88 12.44
C ASN A 307 3.61 -29.65 13.82
N ILE A 308 4.12 -30.34 14.85
CA ILE A 308 3.64 -30.18 16.24
C ILE A 308 4.04 -28.84 16.84
N VAL A 309 5.23 -28.32 16.55
CA VAL A 309 5.62 -26.97 17.01
C VAL A 309 4.74 -25.90 16.36
N ARG A 310 4.44 -26.07 15.07
CA ARG A 310 3.68 -25.12 14.26
C ARG A 310 2.20 -25.11 14.60
N HIS A 311 1.55 -26.27 14.61
CA HIS A 311 0.10 -26.41 14.77
C HIS A 311 -0.31 -26.76 16.21
N GLY A 312 0.65 -27.02 17.08
CA GLY A 312 0.38 -27.51 18.43
C GLY A 312 0.09 -29.01 18.44
N GLY A 313 -0.21 -29.51 19.62
CA GLY A 313 -0.66 -30.88 19.84
C GLY A 313 -1.56 -30.94 21.07
N PRO A 314 -2.02 -32.13 21.50
CA PRO A 314 -3.00 -32.26 22.58
C PRO A 314 -2.66 -31.53 23.88
N ARG A 315 -1.37 -31.33 24.16
CA ARG A 315 -0.85 -30.62 25.35
C ARG A 315 0.07 -29.44 25.00
N ARG A 316 0.10 -28.99 23.75
CA ARG A 316 1.00 -27.91 23.29
C ARG A 316 0.24 -26.90 22.45
N ARG A 317 0.39 -25.63 22.79
CA ARG A 317 -0.15 -24.53 21.97
C ARG A 317 0.72 -24.34 20.71
N PRO A 318 0.11 -23.96 19.57
CA PRO A 318 0.81 -23.53 18.37
C PRO A 318 1.88 -22.47 18.68
N ARG A 319 3.04 -22.56 18.04
CA ARG A 319 4.09 -21.54 18.14
C ARG A 319 4.11 -20.65 16.90
N SER A 320 4.61 -19.43 17.10
CA SER A 320 4.70 -18.47 16.00
C SER A 320 5.63 -18.98 14.89
N PRO A 321 5.40 -18.60 13.62
CA PRO A 321 6.32 -18.91 12.51
C PRO A 321 7.77 -18.48 12.77
N ALA A 322 7.97 -17.37 13.48
CA ALA A 322 9.32 -16.91 13.86
C ALA A 322 10.01 -17.90 14.82
N THR A 323 9.26 -18.43 15.80
CA THR A 323 9.77 -19.45 16.72
C THR A 323 10.13 -20.74 15.98
N VAL A 324 9.31 -21.18 15.03
CA VAL A 324 9.59 -22.35 14.19
C VAL A 324 10.88 -22.13 13.39
N ARG A 325 11.02 -20.98 12.73
CA ARG A 325 12.23 -20.63 11.98
C ARG A 325 13.48 -20.63 12.85
N ASN A 326 13.41 -20.01 14.03
CA ASN A 326 14.55 -19.95 14.94
C ASN A 326 14.96 -21.35 15.44
N GLN A 327 14.00 -22.15 15.90
CA GLN A 327 14.29 -23.53 16.36
C GLN A 327 14.87 -24.39 15.24
N LEU A 328 14.27 -24.36 14.04
CA LEU A 328 14.81 -25.13 12.92
C LEU A 328 16.21 -24.63 12.52
N THR A 329 16.43 -23.31 12.47
CA THR A 329 17.75 -22.76 12.12
C THR A 329 18.83 -23.22 13.09
N SER A 330 18.55 -23.25 14.40
CA SER A 330 19.48 -23.76 15.42
C SER A 330 19.68 -25.28 15.35
N ALA A 331 18.66 -26.05 14.93
CA ALA A 331 18.78 -27.51 14.84
C ALA A 331 19.51 -27.99 13.57
N ILE A 332 19.47 -27.22 12.47
CA ILE A 332 19.96 -27.66 11.15
C ILE A 332 21.42 -28.11 11.12
N PRO A 333 22.39 -27.39 11.72
CA PRO A 333 23.78 -27.83 11.65
C PRO A 333 23.99 -29.19 12.31
N PHE A 334 23.28 -29.47 13.41
CA PHE A 334 23.26 -30.79 14.04
C PHE A 334 22.63 -31.86 13.13
N LEU A 335 21.51 -31.54 12.47
CA LEU A 335 20.84 -32.47 11.54
C LEU A 335 21.71 -32.82 10.34
N LEU A 336 22.50 -31.87 9.84
CA LEU A 336 23.47 -32.10 8.76
C LEU A 336 24.60 -33.02 9.23
N ALA A 337 25.20 -32.75 10.40
CA ALA A 337 26.22 -33.63 10.97
C ALA A 337 25.69 -35.06 11.24
N CYS A 338 24.44 -35.20 11.67
CA CYS A 338 23.81 -36.52 11.81
C CYS A 338 23.62 -37.21 10.46
N SER A 339 23.28 -36.46 9.40
CA SER A 339 23.01 -37.02 8.06
C SER A 339 24.25 -37.62 7.41
N GLU A 340 25.45 -37.24 7.85
CA GLU A 340 26.71 -37.84 7.41
C GLU A 340 26.96 -39.21 8.05
N ARG A 341 26.38 -39.47 9.22
CA ARG A 341 26.68 -40.63 10.07
C ARG A 341 25.52 -41.62 10.17
N TYR A 342 24.29 -41.14 10.05
CA TYR A 342 23.06 -41.88 10.37
C TYR A 342 21.97 -41.63 9.33
N CYS A 343 21.12 -42.63 9.12
CA CYS A 343 19.91 -42.50 8.31
C CYS A 343 18.69 -42.02 9.11
N THR A 344 18.66 -42.26 10.43
CA THR A 344 17.54 -41.94 11.34
C THR A 344 18.01 -41.32 12.65
N LEU A 345 17.20 -40.44 13.25
CA LEU A 345 17.48 -39.87 14.59
C LEU A 345 17.37 -40.88 15.72
N ARG A 346 16.89 -42.11 15.46
CA ARG A 346 16.89 -43.21 16.44
C ARG A 346 18.28 -43.68 16.83
N GLN A 347 19.25 -43.51 15.92
CA GLN A 347 20.65 -43.92 16.13
C GLN A 347 21.43 -42.89 16.96
N VAL A 348 20.90 -41.67 17.11
CA VAL A 348 21.55 -40.60 17.86
C VAL A 348 21.57 -40.92 19.35
N THR A 349 22.77 -40.91 19.93
CA THR A 349 22.98 -41.13 21.37
C THR A 349 23.05 -39.81 22.14
N ARG A 350 23.02 -39.89 23.48
CA ARG A 350 23.27 -38.73 24.35
C ARG A 350 24.70 -38.21 24.17
N GLY A 351 25.67 -39.11 23.96
CA GLY A 351 27.08 -38.78 23.74
C GLY A 351 27.27 -37.89 22.51
N ASP A 352 26.71 -38.31 21.37
CA ASP A 352 26.74 -37.55 20.11
C ASP A 352 26.20 -36.12 20.30
N LEU A 353 25.09 -36.00 21.04
CA LEU A 353 24.45 -34.71 21.30
C LEU A 353 25.30 -33.80 22.20
N THR A 354 25.88 -34.36 23.27
CA THR A 354 26.72 -33.57 24.20
C THR A 354 28.05 -33.18 23.58
N GLU A 355 28.66 -34.05 22.78
CA GLU A 355 29.89 -33.77 22.05
C GLU A 355 29.68 -32.66 21.03
N TRP A 356 28.60 -32.73 20.26
CA TRP A 356 28.27 -31.69 19.28
C TRP A 356 27.95 -30.35 19.95
N LEU A 357 27.19 -30.35 21.06
CA LEU A 357 26.90 -29.12 21.81
C LEU A 357 28.15 -28.50 22.43
N ALA A 358 29.16 -29.30 22.80
CA ALA A 358 30.43 -28.79 23.33
C ALA A 358 31.25 -28.03 22.28
N GLN A 359 31.05 -28.32 21.00
CA GLN A 359 31.69 -27.61 19.87
C GLN A 359 30.96 -26.31 19.51
N CYS A 360 29.76 -26.07 20.03
CA CYS A 360 28.99 -24.87 19.74
C CYS A 360 29.47 -23.70 20.63
N PRO A 361 29.74 -22.51 20.05
CA PRO A 361 30.17 -21.35 20.84
C PRO A 361 29.15 -20.88 21.89
N ALA A 362 27.85 -21.04 21.62
CA ALA A 362 26.77 -20.61 22.50
C ALA A 362 25.57 -21.57 22.42
N PRO A 363 25.66 -22.79 22.98
CA PRO A 363 24.77 -23.92 22.69
C PRO A 363 23.32 -23.78 23.18
N HIS A 364 22.95 -22.66 23.81
CA HIS A 364 21.66 -22.54 24.49
C HIS A 364 20.47 -22.69 23.52
N ASN A 365 20.51 -22.02 22.37
CA ASN A 365 19.38 -22.06 21.43
C ASN A 365 19.28 -23.42 20.74
N GLU A 366 20.43 -24.01 20.43
CA GLU A 366 20.62 -25.33 19.88
C GLU A 366 20.08 -26.38 20.86
N ALA A 367 20.50 -26.33 22.13
CA ALA A 367 20.03 -27.23 23.18
C ALA A 367 18.52 -27.11 23.41
N VAL A 368 17.96 -25.89 23.39
CA VAL A 368 16.50 -25.68 23.48
C VAL A 368 15.78 -26.31 22.28
N ALA A 369 16.27 -26.09 21.06
CA ALA A 369 15.68 -26.64 19.84
C ALA A 369 15.75 -28.17 19.82
N LEU A 370 16.91 -28.75 20.12
CA LEU A 370 17.13 -30.20 20.13
C LEU A 370 16.34 -30.88 21.25
N ARG A 371 16.28 -30.30 22.46
CA ARG A 371 15.39 -30.80 23.53
C ARG A 371 13.92 -30.74 23.12
N SER A 372 13.49 -29.68 22.44
CA SER A 372 12.13 -29.56 21.90
C SER A 372 11.85 -30.66 20.88
N MET A 373 12.79 -30.91 19.96
CA MET A 373 12.73 -31.94 18.92
C MET A 373 12.67 -33.34 19.52
N PHE A 374 13.71 -33.78 20.22
CA PHE A 374 13.78 -35.15 20.76
C PHE A 374 12.67 -35.47 21.76
N LYS A 375 12.22 -34.49 22.57
CA LYS A 375 11.04 -34.66 23.43
C LYS A 375 9.77 -34.90 22.61
N THR A 376 9.62 -34.22 21.48
CA THR A 376 8.46 -34.35 20.59
C THR A 376 8.48 -35.69 19.87
N LEU A 377 9.61 -36.05 19.25
CA LEU A 377 9.78 -37.34 18.57
C LEU A 377 9.55 -38.52 19.51
N LYS A 378 10.05 -38.44 20.75
CA LYS A 378 9.75 -39.45 21.78
C LYS A 378 8.26 -39.54 22.11
N SER A 379 7.56 -38.41 22.23
CA SER A 379 6.11 -38.39 22.51
C SER A 379 5.27 -38.97 21.36
N GLN A 380 5.76 -38.85 20.12
CA GLN A 380 5.16 -39.43 18.92
C GLN A 380 5.60 -40.88 18.65
N ARG A 381 6.31 -41.50 19.60
CA ARG A 381 6.80 -42.89 19.50
C ARG A 381 7.75 -43.14 18.32
N LEU A 382 8.38 -42.09 17.78
CA LEU A 382 9.44 -42.20 16.77
C LEU A 382 10.80 -42.54 17.40
N LEU A 383 10.96 -42.36 18.70
CA LEU A 383 12.19 -42.70 19.41
C LEU A 383 11.93 -43.65 20.58
N PHE A 384 12.85 -44.58 20.80
CA PHE A 384 12.86 -45.43 21.99
C PHE A 384 13.40 -44.69 23.21
N THR A 385 14.48 -43.94 23.05
CA THR A 385 15.12 -43.16 24.11
C THR A 385 15.22 -41.69 23.70
N ASN A 386 15.11 -40.77 24.66
CA ASN A 386 15.31 -39.34 24.40
C ASN A 386 16.78 -38.98 24.68
N PRO A 387 17.63 -38.77 23.64
CA PRO A 387 19.05 -38.44 23.84
C PRO A 387 19.25 -37.07 24.50
N ALA A 388 18.26 -36.18 24.40
CA ALA A 388 18.30 -34.86 25.01
C ALA A 388 17.84 -34.82 26.49
N ARG A 389 17.53 -36.00 27.08
CA ARG A 389 17.15 -36.09 28.49
C ARG A 389 18.37 -35.76 29.37
N GLY A 390 18.22 -34.78 30.27
CA GLY A 390 19.29 -34.36 31.17
C GLY A 390 20.42 -33.57 30.50
N VAL A 391 20.23 -33.08 29.27
CA VAL A 391 21.19 -32.17 28.62
C VAL A 391 21.06 -30.78 29.21
N SER A 392 22.19 -30.25 29.70
CA SER A 392 22.29 -28.87 30.17
C SER A 392 22.02 -27.92 29.02
N LEU A 393 21.24 -26.86 29.28
CA LEU A 393 21.01 -25.81 28.29
C LEU A 393 22.25 -24.91 28.11
N GLY A 394 23.26 -25.07 28.97
CA GLY A 394 24.33 -24.08 29.12
C GLY A 394 23.81 -22.76 29.69
N THR A 395 24.74 -21.89 30.05
CA THR A 395 24.40 -20.52 30.46
C THR A 395 23.98 -19.75 29.21
N ARG A 396 22.82 -19.08 29.27
CA ARG A 396 22.43 -18.16 28.20
C ARG A 396 23.49 -17.05 28.17
N PRO A 397 24.14 -16.75 27.03
CA PRO A 397 25.08 -15.64 26.96
C PRO A 397 24.34 -14.36 27.38
N SER A 398 24.63 -13.86 28.58
CA SER A 398 24.03 -12.62 29.07
C SER A 398 24.78 -11.49 28.40
N THR A 399 24.23 -10.95 27.31
CA THR A 399 24.68 -9.65 26.85
C THR A 399 24.17 -8.64 27.88
N VAL A 400 25.07 -8.18 28.75
CA VAL A 400 24.82 -6.99 29.58
C VAL A 400 24.56 -5.85 28.59
N PRO A 401 23.37 -5.22 28.64
CA PRO A 401 23.06 -4.11 27.76
C PRO A 401 24.10 -3.00 27.92
N LYS A 402 24.49 -2.36 26.80
CA LYS A 402 25.42 -1.21 26.80
C LYS A 402 24.66 0.03 26.34
N PRO A 403 24.96 1.22 26.92
CA PRO A 403 24.42 2.48 26.44
C PRO A 403 24.74 2.70 24.95
N LEU A 404 23.89 3.48 24.28
CA LEU A 404 24.13 3.91 22.91
C LEU A 404 25.30 4.90 22.87
N SER A 405 26.03 4.89 21.76
CA SER A 405 27.09 5.87 21.54
C SER A 405 26.49 7.24 21.16
N PRO A 406 27.16 8.36 21.48
CA PRO A 406 26.70 9.69 21.10
C PRO A 406 26.43 9.84 19.60
N GLU A 407 27.25 9.22 18.75
CA GLU A 407 27.09 9.25 17.29
C GLU A 407 25.83 8.52 16.83
N ALA A 408 25.46 7.43 17.51
CA ALA A 408 24.24 6.69 17.24
C ALA A 408 23.00 7.52 17.61
N ILE A 409 23.04 8.22 18.74
CA ILE A 409 21.97 9.14 19.18
C ILE A 409 21.83 10.29 18.19
N GLN A 410 22.94 10.90 17.77
CA GLN A 410 22.94 12.00 16.79
C GLN A 410 22.36 11.56 15.44
N SER A 411 22.80 10.42 14.92
CA SER A 411 22.29 9.86 13.65
C SER A 411 20.77 9.61 13.69
N MET A 412 20.27 9.15 14.84
CA MET A 412 18.83 8.97 15.04
C MET A 412 18.08 10.30 15.09
N ALA A 413 18.61 11.30 15.79
CA ALA A 413 17.98 12.61 15.91
C ALA A 413 17.84 13.29 14.54
N GLU A 414 18.90 13.23 13.71
CA GLU A 414 18.90 13.74 12.34
C GLU A 414 17.86 13.04 11.46
N ALA A 415 17.80 11.70 11.51
CA ALA A 415 16.81 10.94 10.76
C ALA A 415 15.37 11.25 11.22
N ALA A 416 15.15 11.33 12.53
CA ALA A 416 13.85 11.62 13.14
C ALA A 416 13.32 13.02 12.77
N ALA A 417 14.22 13.99 12.54
CA ALA A 417 13.83 15.33 12.12
C ALA A 417 13.07 15.35 10.79
N THR A 418 13.30 14.34 9.93
CA THR A 418 12.69 14.27 8.58
C THR A 418 11.52 13.28 8.48
N ASP A 419 11.35 12.37 9.44
CA ASP A 419 10.29 11.36 9.44
C ASP A 419 9.47 11.39 10.76
N PRO A 420 8.24 11.96 10.74
CA PRO A 420 7.36 11.99 11.91
C PRO A 420 7.03 10.60 12.48
N ALA A 421 7.00 9.55 11.64
CA ALA A 421 6.74 8.19 12.11
C ALA A 421 7.92 7.63 12.91
N LEU A 422 9.15 7.88 12.42
CA LEU A 422 10.38 7.52 13.13
C LEU A 422 10.50 8.32 14.44
N LYS A 423 10.25 9.63 14.41
CA LYS A 423 10.29 10.51 15.58
C LYS A 423 9.38 10.03 16.70
N LEU A 424 8.11 9.75 16.39
CA LEU A 424 7.17 9.21 17.35
C LEU A 424 7.58 7.80 17.84
N LEU A 425 8.11 6.96 16.95
CA LEU A 425 8.57 5.63 17.34
C LEU A 425 9.73 5.70 18.33
N ILE A 426 10.68 6.61 18.08
CA ILE A 426 11.79 6.88 18.98
C ILE A 426 11.29 7.44 20.30
N ALA A 427 10.33 8.36 20.31
CA ALA A 427 9.77 8.89 21.56
C ALA A 427 9.12 7.78 22.41
N LEU A 428 8.28 6.94 21.80
CA LEU A 428 7.59 5.85 22.50
C LEU A 428 8.53 4.79 23.09
N ILE A 429 9.65 4.52 22.42
CA ILE A 429 10.59 3.46 22.84
C ILE A 429 11.75 4.04 23.65
N GLY A 430 12.28 5.18 23.25
CA GLY A 430 13.46 5.82 23.84
C GLY A 430 13.15 6.76 25.01
N ILE A 431 11.89 7.18 25.22
CA ILE A 431 11.51 7.99 26.40
C ILE A 431 10.64 7.16 27.34
N HIS A 432 9.61 6.51 26.79
CA HIS A 432 8.66 5.73 27.57
C HIS A 432 9.02 4.26 27.72
N ALA A 433 10.16 3.81 27.14
CA ALA A 433 10.59 2.43 27.16
C ALA A 433 9.43 1.47 26.87
N LEU A 434 8.70 1.64 25.78
CA LEU A 434 7.74 0.63 25.31
C LEU A 434 8.46 -0.52 24.61
N TYR A 435 7.94 -1.74 24.74
CA TYR A 435 8.47 -2.85 23.95
C TYR A 435 8.14 -2.62 22.46
N PRO A 436 9.00 -3.06 21.53
CA PRO A 436 8.75 -2.84 20.09
C PRO A 436 7.40 -3.40 19.60
N HIS A 437 6.92 -4.49 20.21
CA HIS A 437 5.60 -5.04 19.89
C HIS A 437 4.44 -4.22 20.48
N GLN A 438 4.62 -3.64 21.68
CA GLN A 438 3.64 -2.73 22.31
C GLN A 438 3.52 -1.44 21.51
N ALA A 439 4.63 -0.79 21.16
CA ALA A 439 4.63 0.43 20.35
C ALA A 439 3.86 0.26 19.02
N ARG A 440 3.97 -0.91 18.39
CA ARG A 440 3.24 -1.24 17.15
C ARG A 440 1.76 -1.52 17.35
N ALA A 441 1.39 -2.11 18.49
CA ALA A 441 0.01 -2.46 18.83
C ALA A 441 -0.73 -1.33 19.57
N LEU A 442 -0.04 -0.23 19.86
CA LEU A 442 -0.56 0.90 20.61
C LEU A 442 -1.78 1.52 19.88
N PRO A 443 -2.97 1.60 20.50
CA PRO A 443 -4.12 2.24 19.89
C PRO A 443 -4.00 3.77 19.94
N VAL A 444 -4.71 4.49 19.06
CA VAL A 444 -4.80 5.96 19.07
C VAL A 444 -5.37 6.46 20.40
N SER A 445 -6.32 5.72 20.98
CA SER A 445 -6.94 6.04 22.27
C SER A 445 -6.00 5.92 23.47
N ALA A 446 -4.81 5.34 23.30
CA ALA A 446 -3.80 5.29 24.35
C ALA A 446 -3.16 6.65 24.62
N ILE A 447 -3.22 7.58 23.67
CA ILE A 447 -2.65 8.93 23.82
C ILE A 447 -3.76 9.90 24.20
N ASP A 448 -3.78 10.30 25.46
CA ASP A 448 -4.67 11.34 25.96
C ASP A 448 -3.97 12.71 25.88
N PHE A 449 -4.28 13.47 24.83
CA PHE A 449 -3.77 14.83 24.67
C PHE A 449 -4.34 15.82 25.68
N VAL A 450 -5.51 15.55 26.27
CA VAL A 450 -6.15 16.47 27.23
C VAL A 450 -5.48 16.31 28.58
N ARG A 451 -5.40 15.08 29.09
CA ARG A 451 -4.77 14.79 30.38
C ARG A 451 -3.25 14.71 30.29
N GLY A 452 -2.71 14.58 29.09
CA GLY A 452 -1.28 14.41 28.91
C GLY A 452 -0.78 13.07 29.44
N ARG A 453 -1.47 11.98 29.12
CA ARG A 453 -1.11 10.65 29.61
C ARG A 453 -0.99 9.65 28.46
N LEU A 454 -0.11 8.68 28.64
CA LEU A 454 0.06 7.51 27.78
C LEU A 454 -0.43 6.28 28.54
N ALA A 455 -1.60 5.76 28.15
CA ALA A 455 -2.23 4.60 28.78
C ALA A 455 -2.17 3.36 27.87
N HIS A 456 -1.44 2.31 28.30
CA HIS A 456 -1.34 1.05 27.57
C HIS A 456 -1.23 -0.15 28.51
N GLY A 457 -2.29 -0.95 28.60
CA GLY A 457 -2.36 -2.04 29.59
C GLY A 457 -2.30 -1.46 31.00
N ASP A 458 -1.36 -1.94 31.80
CA ASP A 458 -1.11 -1.45 33.17
C ASP A 458 -0.17 -0.23 33.22
N ILE A 459 0.31 0.24 32.06
CA ILE A 459 1.19 1.41 31.95
C ILE A 459 0.31 2.66 31.84
N ASP A 460 0.39 3.57 32.80
CA ASP A 460 -0.27 4.89 32.74
C ASP A 460 0.70 6.00 33.17
N HIS A 461 1.48 6.52 32.22
CA HIS A 461 2.54 7.48 32.48
C HIS A 461 2.21 8.88 31.96
N PRO A 462 2.77 9.94 32.58
CA PRO A 462 2.77 11.27 31.99
C PRO A 462 3.34 11.24 30.57
N LEU A 463 2.66 11.90 29.64
CA LEU A 463 3.09 12.07 28.26
C LEU A 463 4.04 13.27 28.21
N GLU A 464 5.31 12.98 28.01
CA GLU A 464 6.39 13.97 27.93
C GLU A 464 6.18 14.92 26.72
N THR A 465 6.64 16.17 26.84
CA THR A 465 6.36 17.25 25.89
C THR A 465 6.84 16.95 24.46
N PHE A 466 8.05 16.42 24.30
CA PHE A 466 8.58 15.97 23.00
C PHE A 466 7.74 14.83 22.42
N THR A 467 7.34 13.85 23.23
CA THR A 467 6.48 12.74 22.79
C THR A 467 5.11 13.23 22.37
N ARG A 468 4.52 14.18 23.11
CA ARG A 468 3.26 14.82 22.76
C ARG A 468 3.35 15.52 21.41
N GLN A 469 4.41 16.28 21.17
CA GLN A 469 4.61 16.96 19.88
C GLN A 469 4.81 15.94 18.75
N ALA A 470 5.66 14.93 18.94
CA ALA A 470 5.86 13.88 17.95
C ALA A 470 4.57 13.13 17.62
N ALA A 471 3.71 12.91 18.61
CA ALA A 471 2.40 12.28 18.44
C ALA A 471 1.44 13.18 17.65
N ALA A 472 1.43 14.48 17.92
CA ALA A 472 0.64 15.45 17.16
C ALA A 472 1.08 15.50 15.68
N ASP A 473 2.39 15.64 15.42
CA ASP A 473 2.99 15.66 14.08
C ASP A 473 2.60 14.41 13.28
N TYR A 474 2.71 13.23 13.91
CA TYR A 474 2.37 11.97 13.25
C TYR A 474 0.85 11.81 13.03
N ILE A 475 0.01 12.25 13.97
CA ILE A 475 -1.45 12.17 13.80
C ILE A 475 -1.91 13.09 12.66
N GLU A 476 -1.30 14.25 12.49
CA GLU A 476 -1.55 15.13 11.36
C GLU A 476 -1.17 14.44 10.04
N LEU A 477 0.06 13.92 9.94
CA LEU A 477 0.52 13.13 8.79
C LEU A 477 -0.43 11.96 8.48
N ARG A 478 -0.91 11.28 9.53
CA ARG A 478 -1.85 10.16 9.45
C ARG A 478 -3.18 10.61 8.86
N ARG A 479 -3.75 11.73 9.32
CA ARG A 479 -5.01 12.31 8.82
C ARG A 479 -4.89 12.77 7.37
N GLU A 480 -3.76 13.37 6.99
CA GLU A 480 -3.51 13.81 5.62
C GLU A 480 -3.42 12.62 4.64
N ARG A 481 -2.62 11.61 4.98
CA ARG A 481 -2.42 10.43 4.12
C ARG A 481 -3.63 9.51 4.10
N TRP A 482 -4.32 9.39 5.24
CA TRP A 482 -5.50 8.57 5.42
C TRP A 482 -6.57 9.37 6.18
N PRO A 483 -7.51 9.98 5.46
CA PRO A 483 -8.52 10.81 6.12
C PRO A 483 -9.55 10.02 6.95
N ASN A 484 -9.91 8.80 6.53
CA ASN A 484 -10.96 8.00 7.17
C ASN A 484 -10.53 6.56 7.56
N PRO A 485 -9.34 6.32 8.14
CA PRO A 485 -8.91 4.97 8.52
C PRO A 485 -9.77 4.47 9.68
N ARG A 486 -10.33 3.27 9.51
CA ARG A 486 -11.06 2.56 10.58
C ARG A 486 -10.12 1.79 11.53
N ASN A 487 -8.82 1.76 11.22
CA ASN A 487 -7.83 1.14 12.08
C ASN A 487 -7.65 1.95 13.37
N SER A 488 -7.80 1.28 14.52
CA SER A 488 -7.64 1.88 15.85
C SER A 488 -6.19 2.09 16.25
N HIS A 489 -5.23 1.46 15.58
CA HIS A 489 -3.83 1.52 15.94
C HIS A 489 -3.24 2.89 15.58
N LEU A 490 -2.32 3.34 16.42
CA LEU A 490 -1.60 4.59 16.28
C LEU A 490 -0.83 4.56 14.97
N PHE A 491 0.18 3.69 14.87
CA PHE A 491 0.91 3.51 13.64
C PHE A 491 0.10 2.74 12.60
N ILE A 492 -0.02 3.33 11.42
CA ILE A 492 -0.59 2.68 10.25
C ILE A 492 0.35 2.81 9.06
N SER A 493 0.33 1.78 8.22
CA SER A 493 1.01 1.75 6.94
C SER A 493 -0.02 1.77 5.83
N SER A 494 0.44 2.01 4.61
CA SER A 494 -0.44 1.87 3.43
C SER A 494 -1.09 0.49 3.26
N GLN A 495 -0.55 -0.55 3.89
CA GLN A 495 -1.14 -1.88 3.91
C GLN A 495 -2.16 -2.00 5.04
N THR A 496 -1.83 -1.51 6.24
CA THR A 496 -2.64 -1.72 7.46
C THR A 496 -3.70 -0.65 7.70
N ALA A 497 -3.62 0.51 7.04
CA ALA A 497 -4.56 1.63 7.19
C ALA A 497 -6.04 1.24 6.97
N TYR A 498 -6.27 0.26 6.10
CA TYR A 498 -7.59 -0.26 5.73
C TYR A 498 -7.83 -1.66 6.31
N SER A 499 -7.15 -2.01 7.40
CA SER A 499 -7.33 -3.27 8.12
C SER A 499 -7.52 -2.99 9.60
N ARG A 500 -7.81 -4.02 10.40
CA ARG A 500 -7.80 -3.93 11.86
C ARG A 500 -6.48 -4.38 12.49
N ALA A 501 -5.49 -4.72 11.67
CA ALA A 501 -4.21 -5.24 12.14
C ALA A 501 -3.20 -4.12 12.44
N ALA A 502 -2.34 -4.38 13.42
CA ALA A 502 -1.15 -3.59 13.68
C ALA A 502 -0.21 -3.54 12.48
N VAL A 503 0.64 -2.50 12.42
CA VAL A 503 1.83 -2.50 11.56
C VAL A 503 2.68 -3.74 11.85
N THR A 504 3.35 -4.28 10.83
CA THR A 504 4.15 -5.52 10.93
C THR A 504 5.56 -5.28 11.45
N VAL A 505 6.29 -6.33 11.82
CA VAL A 505 7.73 -6.23 12.18
C VAL A 505 8.51 -5.63 11.01
N GLY A 506 8.16 -6.05 9.79
CA GLY A 506 8.78 -5.54 8.57
C GLY A 506 8.60 -4.04 8.38
N TRP A 507 7.43 -3.46 8.74
CA TRP A 507 7.25 -2.01 8.70
C TRP A 507 8.26 -1.29 9.61
N MET A 508 8.44 -1.77 10.84
CA MET A 508 9.37 -1.20 11.79
C MET A 508 10.84 -1.32 11.31
N GLN A 509 11.20 -2.44 10.68
CA GLN A 509 12.51 -2.60 10.05
C GLN A 509 12.75 -1.62 8.88
N VAL A 510 11.69 -1.23 8.16
CA VAL A 510 11.79 -0.20 7.12
C VAL A 510 11.97 1.19 7.75
N VAL A 511 11.23 1.51 8.81
CA VAL A 511 11.33 2.79 9.52
C VAL A 511 12.71 2.98 10.14
N LEU A 512 13.30 1.92 10.68
CA LEU A 512 14.64 1.95 11.30
C LEU A 512 15.77 1.67 10.30
N ARG A 513 15.47 1.58 9.01
CA ARG A 513 16.48 1.19 8.01
C ARG A 513 17.57 2.25 7.90
N GLY A 514 18.83 1.81 7.95
CA GLY A 514 19.98 2.69 7.81
C GLY A 514 20.42 3.33 9.13
N LEU A 515 19.72 3.06 10.24
CA LEU A 515 20.13 3.49 11.56
C LEU A 515 21.08 2.48 12.21
N PRO A 516 22.05 2.93 13.04
CA PRO A 516 22.97 2.04 13.75
C PRO A 516 22.33 1.31 14.94
N VAL A 517 21.04 1.51 15.17
CA VAL A 517 20.30 1.03 16.35
C VAL A 517 19.09 0.18 15.98
N THR A 518 18.71 -0.72 16.89
CA THR A 518 17.45 -1.45 16.81
C THR A 518 16.45 -0.88 17.82
N ALA A 519 15.16 -1.10 17.60
CA ALA A 519 14.12 -0.73 18.57
C ALA A 519 14.38 -1.32 19.97
N GLN A 520 14.94 -2.52 20.03
CA GLN A 520 15.27 -3.15 21.31
C GLN A 520 16.45 -2.45 22.00
N ARG A 521 17.48 -2.05 21.25
CA ARG A 521 18.62 -1.29 21.81
C ARG A 521 18.20 0.08 22.31
N LEU A 522 17.27 0.74 21.62
CA LEU A 522 16.72 2.02 22.09
C LEU A 522 15.96 1.88 23.41
N ARG A 523 15.18 0.80 23.58
CA ARG A 523 14.53 0.51 24.86
C ARG A 523 15.58 0.24 25.94
N GLU A 524 16.60 -0.55 25.63
CA GLU A 524 17.68 -0.88 26.56
C GLU A 524 18.42 0.36 27.05
N ASP A 525 18.71 1.30 26.14
CA ASP A 525 19.34 2.58 26.44
C ASP A 525 18.54 3.41 27.44
N ARG A 526 17.23 3.56 27.23
CA ARG A 526 16.35 4.29 28.15
C ARG A 526 16.31 3.66 29.55
N ILE A 527 16.33 2.33 29.63
CA ILE A 527 16.35 1.63 30.93
C ILE A 527 17.70 1.84 31.63
N LEU A 528 18.81 1.83 30.89
CA LEU A 528 20.14 2.11 31.43
C LEU A 528 20.29 3.55 31.90
N GLU A 529 19.75 4.52 31.15
CA GLU A 529 19.72 5.93 31.54
C GLU A 529 18.97 6.11 32.87
N GLU A 530 17.77 5.54 32.98
CA GLU A 530 17.00 5.60 34.23
C GLU A 530 17.76 4.94 35.39
N ALA A 531 18.37 3.78 35.15
CA ALA A 531 19.19 3.10 36.14
C ALA A 531 20.39 3.95 36.59
N ALA A 532 21.02 4.70 35.69
CA ALA A 532 22.11 5.61 36.03
C ALA A 532 21.62 6.75 36.96
N VAL A 533 20.43 7.29 36.70
CA VAL A 533 19.84 8.38 37.47
C VAL A 533 19.37 7.93 38.86
N THR A 534 18.83 6.71 38.98
CA THR A 534 18.26 6.21 40.25
C THR A 534 19.22 5.36 41.07
N GLY A 535 20.53 5.43 40.81
CA GLY A 535 21.55 4.71 41.59
C GLY A 535 21.50 3.19 41.41
N ALA A 536 21.05 2.72 40.25
CA ALA A 536 20.95 1.31 39.89
C ALA A 536 20.03 0.48 40.80
N ASP A 537 18.89 1.05 41.23
CA ASP A 537 17.85 0.33 41.97
C ASP A 537 16.98 -0.56 41.05
N PRO A 538 17.04 -1.91 41.18
CA PRO A 538 16.24 -2.81 40.37
C PRO A 538 14.73 -2.74 40.67
N GLN A 539 14.32 -2.35 41.89
CA GLN A 539 12.89 -2.26 42.25
C GLN A 539 12.24 -1.07 41.54
N HIS A 540 12.92 0.08 41.52
CA HIS A 540 12.50 1.24 40.74
C HIS A 540 12.30 0.89 39.26
N LEU A 541 13.26 0.18 38.64
CA LEU A 541 13.14 -0.23 37.23
C LEU A 541 11.94 -1.17 36.98
N CYS A 542 11.67 -2.08 37.90
CA CYS A 542 10.53 -2.99 37.81
C CYS A 542 9.21 -2.23 37.83
N VAL A 543 9.06 -1.27 38.75
CA VAL A 543 7.85 -0.43 38.86
C VAL A 543 7.71 0.49 37.66
N MET A 544 8.78 1.20 37.28
CA MET A 544 8.76 2.19 36.20
C MET A 544 8.52 1.56 34.82
N PHE A 545 9.09 0.38 34.53
CA PHE A 545 9.05 -0.19 33.17
C PHE A 545 8.22 -1.48 33.06
N ASN A 546 7.58 -1.91 34.15
CA ASN A 546 6.83 -3.16 34.26
C ASN A 546 7.65 -4.37 33.75
N ILE A 547 8.87 -4.49 34.25
CA ILE A 547 9.81 -5.59 33.94
C ILE A 547 9.95 -6.53 35.14
N THR A 548 10.37 -7.77 34.89
CA THR A 548 10.56 -8.74 35.99
C THR A 548 11.80 -8.40 36.82
N PRO A 549 11.85 -8.80 38.10
CA PRO A 549 13.03 -8.62 38.95
C PRO A 549 14.32 -9.14 38.32
N GLU A 550 14.29 -10.30 37.66
CA GLU A 550 15.48 -10.85 36.98
C GLU A 550 15.92 -9.97 35.81
N THR A 551 14.96 -9.36 35.12
CA THR A 551 15.24 -8.41 34.04
C THR A 551 15.82 -7.11 34.60
N GLY A 552 15.28 -6.58 35.71
CA GLY A 552 15.83 -5.40 36.39
C GLY A 552 17.27 -5.63 36.84
N LEU A 553 17.53 -6.76 37.51
CA LEU A 553 18.88 -7.19 37.90
C LEU A 553 19.85 -7.24 36.72
N ARG A 554 19.40 -7.66 35.54
CA ARG A 554 20.23 -7.68 34.32
C ARG A 554 20.68 -6.28 33.87
N TYR A 555 19.86 -5.26 34.04
CA TYR A 555 20.20 -3.89 33.61
C TYR A 555 21.16 -3.21 34.59
N ILE A 556 21.01 -3.45 35.89
CA ILE A 556 21.89 -2.85 36.90
C ILE A 556 23.30 -3.45 36.89
N ARG A 557 23.48 -4.67 36.38
CA ARG A 557 24.81 -5.32 36.21
C ARG A 557 25.82 -4.46 35.43
N PHE A 558 25.35 -3.53 34.61
CA PHE A 558 26.23 -2.58 33.93
C PHE A 558 26.93 -1.63 34.92
N PHE A 559 26.24 -1.22 35.99
CA PHE A 559 26.74 -0.31 37.02
C PHE A 559 27.32 -1.05 38.24
N GLN A 560 26.82 -2.25 38.52
CA GLN A 560 27.25 -3.12 39.60
C GLN A 560 27.67 -4.47 39.02
N PRO A 561 28.86 -4.56 38.40
CA PRO A 561 29.39 -5.83 37.91
C PRO A 561 29.54 -6.81 39.09
N ASP A 562 29.21 -8.08 38.85
CA ASP A 562 29.31 -9.14 39.84
C ASP A 562 30.79 -9.27 40.29
N PRO A 563 31.12 -9.34 41.59
CA PRO A 563 32.50 -9.55 42.04
C PRO A 563 33.14 -10.84 41.50
N ALA A 564 32.34 -11.78 40.98
CA ALA A 564 32.81 -12.97 40.28
C ALA A 564 33.27 -12.72 38.82
N ASP A 565 32.86 -11.63 38.17
CA ASP A 565 33.26 -11.27 36.80
C ASP A 565 34.55 -10.42 36.76
N SER A 566 35.04 -9.94 37.91
CA SER A 566 36.26 -9.10 38.04
C SER A 566 37.58 -9.88 38.15
N GLY A 567 37.57 -11.20 37.92
CA GLY A 567 38.73 -12.08 38.10
C GLY A 567 39.81 -12.04 37.00
N ASP A 568 39.61 -11.30 35.91
CA ASP A 568 40.51 -11.34 34.74
C ASP A 568 40.76 -9.93 34.16
N ALA A 569 41.27 -9.00 34.99
CA ALA A 569 42.04 -7.85 34.52
C ALA A 569 42.70 -7.12 35.70
N SER A 570 43.90 -7.56 36.10
CA SER A 570 44.87 -6.70 36.80
C SER A 570 46.04 -6.42 35.86
N PRO A 571 46.27 -5.19 35.41
CA PRO A 571 47.62 -4.76 35.09
C PRO A 571 48.22 -4.14 36.36
N SER A 572 49.15 -4.90 36.95
CA SER A 572 50.17 -4.37 37.83
C SER A 572 50.92 -3.24 37.15
N HIS A 573 50.81 -2.01 37.67
CA HIS A 573 51.85 -1.01 37.52
C HIS A 573 52.28 -0.58 38.92
N LEU A 574 53.32 -1.28 39.40
CA LEU A 574 54.21 -0.78 40.43
C LEU A 574 54.97 0.42 39.85
N GLU A 575 54.98 1.50 40.62
CA GLU A 575 55.94 2.59 40.54
C GLU A 575 57.37 2.04 40.67
N THR A 576 58.32 2.56 39.89
CA THR A 576 59.59 3.12 40.38
C THR A 576 60.44 3.65 39.22
N SER A 577 60.91 4.89 39.42
CA SER A 577 62.03 5.60 38.78
C SER A 577 61.91 6.04 37.31
#